data_AF-A0A1G2QB52-F1
#
_entry.id   AF-A0A1G2QB52-F1
#
_cell.length_a   1.000
_cell.length_b   1.000
_cell.length_c   1.000
_cell.angle_alpha   90.00
_cell.angle_beta   90.00
_cell.angle_gamma   90.00
#
_symmetry.space_group_name_H-M   'P 1'
#
loop_
_entity.id
_entity.type
_entity.pdbx_description
1 polymer ?
#
loop_
_entity_poly.entity_id
_entity_poly.type
_entity_poly.pdbx_seq_one_letter_code
_entity_poly.pdbx_strand_id
1 'polypeptide(L)'
;MKFFCTKENINNGLALVGHVATKSTSLPILNNILLKTTPGGLQLTATNLEVAITTIIRGKTEGEGNITVQGKLLIEAAALLPDDKVELLVDNGSLTITCGRSRTVIKGAPAEDFPVIPQINGGNKFIIPTQKLAEAVSRVVFTVNPDEGRPEISGVFLGNVSKKTVLVGTDSYRLAENTLGESKNIIQPEGLIIPLRTAQEVGRISQSSDIEQIEVVLGDNQVLWQIGETQIISRLVSGQYPDYLQIIPKEFSTTAKLNREALQQAVRAASLFVRSGINDVRLKFKVSDKTVLVSSTNSQLGENTTEVGAEIDGEETEVIFNYRYLLDGLSVIPGREIKIKVAGPNSPSLFEPKDGTDYRYLIMPIRQ
;
A
#
# COMPACT_ATOMS: atom_id res chain seq x y z
N MET A 1 -24.96 -19.99 -18.54
CA MET A 1 -23.68 -20.19 -17.85
C MET A 1 -23.80 -21.23 -16.75
N LYS A 2 -22.92 -22.24 -16.78
CA LYS A 2 -22.69 -23.19 -15.69
C LYS A 2 -21.18 -23.36 -15.48
N PHE A 3 -20.70 -23.36 -14.24
CA PHE A 3 -19.29 -23.45 -13.92
C PHE A 3 -19.03 -24.33 -12.69
N PHE A 4 -17.95 -25.10 -12.72
CA PHE A 4 -17.56 -25.98 -11.62
C PHE A 4 -16.13 -25.69 -11.16
N CYS A 5 -15.92 -25.58 -9.85
CA CYS A 5 -14.60 -25.36 -9.24
C CYS A 5 -14.52 -25.96 -7.83
N THR A 6 -13.36 -25.85 -7.19
CA THR A 6 -13.18 -26.15 -5.77
C THR A 6 -13.59 -24.95 -4.91
N LYS A 7 -13.92 -25.20 -3.64
CA LYS A 7 -14.13 -24.13 -2.64
C LYS A 7 -12.93 -23.19 -2.55
N GLU A 8 -11.72 -23.74 -2.58
CA GLU A 8 -10.47 -22.98 -2.53
C GLU A 8 -10.36 -21.98 -3.68
N ASN A 9 -10.58 -22.43 -4.92
CA ASN A 9 -10.44 -21.57 -6.11
C ASN A 9 -11.39 -20.37 -6.07
N ILE A 10 -12.66 -20.58 -5.74
CA ILE A 10 -13.63 -19.48 -5.67
C ILE A 10 -13.31 -18.52 -4.52
N ASN A 11 -12.91 -19.02 -3.35
CA ASN A 11 -12.53 -18.15 -2.23
C ASN A 11 -11.28 -17.33 -2.53
N ASN A 12 -10.25 -17.93 -3.14
CA ASN A 12 -9.03 -17.22 -3.52
C ASN A 12 -9.34 -16.11 -4.54
N GLY A 13 -10.12 -16.40 -5.59
CA GLY A 13 -10.50 -15.38 -6.58
C GLY A 13 -11.33 -14.25 -5.98
N LEU A 14 -12.29 -14.57 -5.10
CA LEU A 14 -13.12 -13.57 -4.43
C LEU A 14 -12.32 -12.70 -3.43
N ALA A 15 -11.33 -13.28 -2.74
CA ALA A 15 -10.43 -12.53 -1.86
C ALA A 15 -9.54 -11.54 -2.62
N LEU A 16 -9.22 -11.82 -3.88
CA LEU A 16 -8.46 -10.91 -4.74
C LEU A 16 -9.30 -9.71 -5.18
N VAL A 17 -10.51 -9.92 -5.68
CA VAL A 17 -11.36 -8.84 -6.25
C VAL A 17 -12.22 -8.12 -5.22
N GLY A 18 -12.57 -8.78 -4.12
CA GLY A 18 -13.59 -8.33 -3.16
C GLY A 18 -13.31 -7.01 -2.47
N HIS A 19 -12.04 -6.64 -2.29
CA HIS A 19 -11.62 -5.39 -1.64
C HIS A 19 -12.01 -4.12 -2.41
N VAL A 20 -12.26 -4.25 -3.72
CA VAL A 20 -12.66 -3.13 -4.58
C VAL A 20 -14.17 -3.03 -4.71
N ALA A 21 -14.92 -4.11 -4.47
CA ALA A 21 -16.38 -4.14 -4.42
C ALA A 21 -16.92 -3.53 -3.10
N THR A 22 -16.57 -2.26 -2.83
CA THR A 22 -16.95 -1.56 -1.60
C THR A 22 -18.27 -0.82 -1.70
N LYS A 23 -18.92 -0.64 -0.55
CA LYS A 23 -20.21 0.04 -0.41
C LYS A 23 -20.21 1.42 -1.09
N SER A 24 -20.87 1.51 -2.23
CA SER A 24 -21.27 2.71 -2.94
C SER A 24 -22.79 2.85 -2.89
N THR A 25 -23.27 3.99 -2.37
CA THR A 25 -24.69 4.32 -2.30
C THR A 25 -25.19 5.00 -3.57
N SER A 26 -24.32 5.74 -4.27
CA SER A 26 -24.65 6.45 -5.51
C SER A 26 -24.76 5.51 -6.71
N LEU A 27 -23.90 4.50 -6.77
CA LEU A 27 -23.88 3.53 -7.87
C LEU A 27 -23.81 2.08 -7.31
N PRO A 28 -24.96 1.48 -6.93
CA PRO A 28 -25.01 0.19 -6.25
C PRO A 28 -24.38 -0.97 -7.01
N ILE A 29 -24.31 -0.91 -8.34
CA ILE A 29 -23.68 -1.95 -9.17
C ILE A 29 -22.17 -2.09 -8.87
N LEU A 30 -21.51 -1.07 -8.32
CA LEU A 30 -20.11 -1.14 -7.86
C LEU A 30 -19.93 -2.01 -6.59
N ASN A 31 -21.03 -2.34 -5.91
CA ASN A 31 -21.02 -3.30 -4.79
C ASN A 31 -21.00 -4.74 -5.30
N ASN A 32 -21.19 -4.96 -6.60
CA ASN A 32 -21.25 -6.28 -7.19
C ASN A 32 -19.89 -6.73 -7.71
N ILE A 33 -19.73 -8.05 -7.81
CA ILE A 33 -18.67 -8.70 -8.57
C ILE A 33 -19.31 -9.22 -9.85
N LEU A 34 -18.70 -8.90 -10.99
CA LEU A 34 -19.04 -9.47 -12.29
C LEU A 34 -18.40 -10.85 -12.43
N LEU A 35 -19.23 -11.86 -12.71
CA LEU A 35 -18.83 -13.22 -13.04
C LEU A 35 -19.04 -13.40 -14.53
N LYS A 36 -18.01 -13.84 -15.26
CA LYS A 36 -18.09 -14.12 -16.70
C LYS A 36 -17.33 -15.38 -17.03
N THR A 37 -17.97 -16.32 -17.71
CA THR A 37 -17.28 -17.52 -18.21
C THR A 37 -16.35 -17.17 -19.37
N THR A 38 -15.15 -17.73 -19.38
CA THR A 38 -14.17 -17.62 -20.47
C THR A 38 -13.65 -19.01 -20.84
N PRO A 39 -12.92 -19.15 -21.97
CA PRO A 39 -12.24 -20.40 -22.29
C PRO A 39 -11.23 -20.86 -21.22
N GLY A 40 -10.68 -19.92 -20.43
CA GLY A 40 -9.70 -20.21 -19.38
C GLY A 40 -10.30 -20.50 -18.00
N GLY A 41 -11.60 -20.29 -17.80
CA GLY A 41 -12.26 -20.51 -16.51
C GLY A 41 -13.38 -19.52 -16.24
N LEU A 42 -13.51 -19.09 -14.98
CA LEU A 42 -14.44 -18.04 -14.57
C LEU A 42 -13.65 -16.77 -14.27
N GLN A 43 -13.92 -15.72 -15.04
CA GLN A 43 -13.41 -14.38 -14.77
C GLN A 43 -14.27 -13.72 -13.68
N LEU A 44 -13.60 -13.20 -12.66
CA LEU A 44 -14.18 -12.38 -11.60
C LEU A 44 -13.64 -10.97 -11.76
N THR A 45 -14.53 -9.97 -11.75
CA THR A 45 -14.15 -8.56 -11.89
C THR A 45 -14.88 -7.70 -10.87
N ALA A 46 -14.16 -6.80 -10.21
CA ALA A 46 -14.70 -5.76 -9.34
C ALA A 46 -14.06 -4.40 -9.67
N THR A 47 -14.81 -3.30 -9.53
CA THR A 47 -14.29 -1.94 -9.76
C THR A 47 -15.00 -0.91 -8.91
N ASN A 48 -14.29 0.18 -8.59
CA ASN A 48 -14.84 1.40 -7.98
C ASN A 48 -14.71 2.62 -8.91
N LEU A 49 -14.53 2.40 -10.21
CA LEU A 49 -14.24 3.39 -11.28
C LEU A 49 -12.84 4.02 -11.26
N GLU A 50 -12.11 3.93 -10.15
CA GLU A 50 -10.71 4.35 -10.07
C GLU A 50 -9.75 3.18 -10.37
N VAL A 51 -10.03 2.02 -9.75
CA VAL A 51 -9.31 0.77 -9.90
C VAL A 51 -10.29 -0.35 -10.26
N ALA A 52 -9.84 -1.27 -11.11
CA ALA A 52 -10.53 -2.49 -11.45
C ALA A 52 -9.58 -3.68 -11.24
N ILE A 53 -10.07 -4.70 -10.55
CA ILE A 53 -9.33 -5.96 -10.36
C ILE A 53 -10.09 -7.05 -11.07
N THR A 54 -9.36 -7.78 -11.90
CA THR A 54 -9.87 -8.92 -12.66
C THR A 54 -8.98 -10.12 -12.41
N THR A 55 -9.56 -11.29 -12.14
CA THR A 55 -8.81 -12.54 -12.00
C THR A 55 -9.56 -13.69 -12.64
N ILE A 56 -8.84 -14.71 -13.09
CA ILE A 56 -9.42 -15.93 -13.65
C ILE A 56 -9.22 -17.07 -12.66
N ILE A 57 -10.32 -17.67 -12.22
CA ILE A 57 -10.27 -18.91 -11.44
C ILE A 57 -10.45 -20.12 -12.36
N ARG A 58 -9.63 -21.15 -12.12
CA ARG A 58 -9.65 -22.39 -12.89
C ARG A 58 -10.85 -23.26 -12.52
N GLY A 59 -11.45 -23.89 -13.52
CA GLY A 59 -12.58 -24.79 -13.36
C GLY A 59 -13.14 -25.25 -14.70
N LYS A 60 -14.24 -26.01 -14.65
CA LYS A 60 -14.93 -26.50 -15.85
C LYS A 60 -16.09 -25.57 -16.20
N THR A 61 -16.07 -25.01 -17.40
CA THR A 61 -17.16 -24.18 -17.94
C THR A 61 -18.09 -25.02 -18.80
N GLU A 62 -19.40 -24.87 -18.63
CA GLU A 62 -20.46 -25.44 -19.46
C GLU A 62 -21.45 -24.31 -19.86
N GLY A 63 -21.33 -23.86 -21.11
CA GLY A 63 -22.14 -22.78 -21.65
C GLY A 63 -21.68 -21.39 -21.21
N GLU A 64 -21.74 -20.45 -22.14
CA GLU A 64 -21.34 -19.07 -21.90
C GLU A 64 -22.37 -18.31 -21.04
N GLY A 65 -21.94 -17.21 -20.46
CA GLY A 65 -22.79 -16.25 -19.79
C GLY A 65 -22.05 -15.40 -18.79
N ASN A 66 -22.80 -14.49 -18.19
CA ASN A 66 -22.32 -13.55 -17.20
C ASN A 66 -23.45 -13.17 -16.23
N ILE A 67 -23.08 -12.65 -15.07
CA ILE A 67 -23.99 -12.07 -14.08
C ILE A 67 -23.20 -11.17 -13.15
N THR A 68 -23.83 -10.15 -12.58
CA THR A 68 -23.25 -9.43 -11.43
C THR A 68 -24.01 -9.81 -10.16
N VAL A 69 -23.31 -10.01 -9.05
CA VAL A 69 -23.94 -10.31 -7.76
C VAL A 69 -23.28 -9.53 -6.64
N GLN A 70 -24.04 -9.26 -5.57
CA GLN A 70 -23.57 -8.49 -4.42
C GLN A 70 -22.31 -9.16 -3.81
N GLY A 71 -21.19 -8.44 -3.85
CA GLY A 71 -19.86 -9.01 -3.60
C GLY A 71 -19.66 -9.51 -2.18
N LYS A 72 -20.06 -8.72 -1.18
CA LYS A 72 -19.96 -9.09 0.24
C LYS A 72 -20.75 -10.38 0.55
N LEU A 73 -21.97 -10.50 0.05
CA LEU A 73 -22.83 -11.66 0.21
C LEU A 73 -22.22 -12.88 -0.50
N LEU A 74 -21.68 -12.70 -1.71
CA LEU A 74 -21.01 -13.78 -2.43
C LEU A 74 -19.78 -14.28 -1.67
N ILE A 75 -18.94 -13.38 -1.15
CA ILE A 75 -17.75 -13.71 -0.36
C ILE A 75 -18.14 -14.48 0.92
N GLU A 76 -19.11 -13.96 1.68
CA GLU A 76 -19.60 -14.60 2.90
C GLU A 76 -20.21 -15.98 2.61
N ALA A 77 -20.99 -16.11 1.53
CA ALA A 77 -21.56 -17.38 1.12
C ALA A 77 -20.48 -18.39 0.69
N ALA A 78 -19.47 -17.97 -0.06
CA ALA A 78 -18.37 -18.83 -0.53
C ALA A 78 -17.49 -19.33 0.63
N ALA A 79 -17.27 -18.51 1.65
CA ALA A 79 -16.51 -18.88 2.84
C ALA A 79 -17.18 -20.01 3.64
N LEU A 80 -18.52 -20.03 3.67
CA LEU A 80 -19.34 -21.00 4.40
C LEU A 80 -19.57 -22.33 3.65
N LEU A 81 -19.11 -22.47 2.40
CA LEU A 81 -19.27 -23.72 1.66
C LEU A 81 -18.55 -24.89 2.36
N PRO A 82 -19.06 -26.12 2.28
CA PRO A 82 -18.29 -27.30 2.68
C PRO A 82 -17.10 -27.52 1.72
N ASP A 83 -16.15 -28.36 2.13
CA ASP A 83 -15.02 -28.74 1.29
C ASP A 83 -15.44 -29.83 0.28
N ASP A 84 -16.16 -29.38 -0.75
CA ASP A 84 -16.70 -30.23 -1.83
C ASP A 84 -16.69 -29.45 -3.16
N LYS A 85 -17.04 -30.12 -4.26
CA LYS A 85 -17.20 -29.52 -5.58
C LYS A 85 -18.27 -28.42 -5.53
N VAL A 86 -17.91 -27.23 -6.00
CA VAL A 86 -18.80 -26.07 -6.12
C VAL A 86 -19.35 -26.01 -7.54
N GLU A 87 -20.67 -25.95 -7.68
CA GLU A 87 -21.39 -25.68 -8.91
C GLU A 87 -22.00 -24.27 -8.84
N LEU A 88 -21.69 -23.45 -9.85
CA LEU A 88 -22.28 -22.14 -10.08
C LEU A 88 -23.17 -22.21 -11.32
N LEU A 89 -24.46 -21.94 -11.16
CA LEU A 89 -25.44 -21.93 -12.24
C LEU A 89 -26.11 -20.56 -12.32
N VAL A 90 -26.04 -19.93 -13.49
CA VAL A 90 -26.81 -18.71 -13.77
C VAL A 90 -28.06 -19.08 -14.54
N ASP A 91 -29.21 -18.80 -13.92
CA ASP A 91 -30.53 -19.01 -14.50
C ASP A 91 -31.48 -17.90 -14.03
N ASN A 92 -32.34 -17.41 -14.92
CA ASN A 92 -33.37 -16.41 -14.62
C ASN A 92 -32.88 -15.21 -13.79
N GLY A 93 -31.71 -14.65 -14.13
CA GLY A 93 -31.12 -13.48 -13.44
C GLY A 93 -30.62 -13.76 -12.02
N SER A 94 -30.47 -15.03 -11.64
CA SER A 94 -29.97 -15.45 -10.33
C SER A 94 -28.77 -16.38 -10.45
N LEU A 95 -27.85 -16.26 -9.50
CA LEU A 95 -26.73 -17.18 -9.31
C LEU A 95 -27.13 -18.23 -8.26
N THR A 96 -27.22 -19.48 -8.68
CA THR A 96 -27.35 -20.63 -7.77
C THR A 96 -25.96 -21.21 -7.49
N ILE A 97 -25.61 -21.34 -6.21
CA ILE A 97 -24.38 -21.96 -5.72
C ILE A 97 -24.76 -23.27 -5.04
N THR A 98 -24.28 -24.40 -5.56
CA THR A 98 -24.52 -25.73 -5.00
C THR A 98 -23.19 -26.35 -4.59
N CYS A 99 -23.11 -26.89 -3.37
CA CYS A 99 -21.91 -27.55 -2.85
C CYS A 99 -22.31 -28.60 -1.82
N GLY A 100 -22.11 -29.88 -2.13
CA GLY A 100 -22.64 -31.00 -1.35
C GLY A 100 -24.16 -30.90 -1.18
N ARG A 101 -24.61 -30.78 0.08
CA ARG A 101 -26.04 -30.62 0.44
C ARG A 101 -26.48 -29.16 0.60
N SER A 102 -25.59 -28.21 0.36
CA SER A 102 -25.88 -26.78 0.46
C SER A 102 -26.32 -26.24 -0.89
N ARG A 103 -27.36 -25.39 -0.87
CA ARG A 103 -27.85 -24.67 -2.05
C ARG A 103 -28.21 -23.24 -1.66
N THR A 104 -27.51 -22.27 -2.25
CA THR A 104 -27.72 -20.84 -2.06
C THR A 104 -28.16 -20.21 -3.38
N VAL A 105 -29.13 -19.30 -3.35
CA VAL A 105 -29.55 -18.53 -4.53
C VAL A 105 -29.36 -17.05 -4.24
N ILE A 106 -28.57 -16.38 -5.07
CA ILE A 106 -28.30 -14.95 -4.98
C ILE A 106 -28.91 -14.28 -6.21
N LYS A 107 -29.80 -13.31 -6.00
CA LYS A 107 -30.29 -12.47 -7.10
C LYS A 107 -29.14 -11.62 -7.64
N GLY A 108 -28.99 -11.61 -8.97
CA GLY A 108 -28.01 -10.77 -9.64
C GLY A 108 -28.62 -9.54 -10.29
N ALA A 109 -27.76 -8.74 -10.89
CA ALA A 109 -28.14 -7.70 -11.84
C ALA A 109 -27.51 -8.00 -13.21
N PRO A 110 -28.07 -7.44 -14.30
CA PRO A 110 -27.53 -7.58 -15.65
C PRO A 110 -26.05 -7.19 -15.71
N ALA A 111 -25.27 -7.87 -16.54
CA ALA A 111 -23.85 -7.56 -16.69
C ALA A 111 -23.62 -6.29 -17.50
N GLU A 112 -24.59 -5.90 -18.31
CA GLU A 112 -24.60 -4.68 -19.12
C GLU A 112 -24.63 -3.41 -18.25
N ASP A 113 -25.15 -3.51 -17.02
CA ASP A 113 -25.13 -2.42 -16.05
C ASP A 113 -23.76 -2.26 -15.37
N PHE A 114 -22.88 -3.26 -15.49
CA PHE A 114 -21.54 -3.21 -14.92
C PHE A 114 -20.64 -2.27 -15.74
N PRO A 115 -19.82 -1.41 -15.10
CA PRO A 115 -18.95 -0.50 -15.83
C PRO A 115 -18.00 -1.24 -16.77
N VAL A 116 -17.80 -0.68 -17.97
CA VAL A 116 -16.80 -1.17 -18.91
C VAL A 116 -15.41 -0.93 -18.31
N ILE A 117 -14.65 -2.01 -18.15
CA ILE A 117 -13.26 -1.91 -17.71
C ILE A 117 -12.40 -1.48 -18.90
N PRO A 118 -11.61 -0.39 -18.77
CA PRO A 118 -10.77 0.08 -19.85
C PRO A 118 -9.70 -0.95 -20.19
N GLN A 119 -9.34 -1.03 -21.47
CA GLN A 119 -8.23 -1.85 -21.95
C GLN A 119 -7.04 -0.95 -22.26
N ILE A 120 -5.86 -1.32 -21.77
CA ILE A 120 -4.60 -0.66 -22.13
C ILE A 120 -4.03 -1.38 -23.35
N ASN A 121 -4.15 -0.75 -24.51
CA ASN A 121 -3.66 -1.27 -25.78
C ASN A 121 -2.32 -0.60 -26.11
N GLY A 122 -1.21 -1.31 -25.90
CA GLY A 122 0.14 -0.81 -26.17
C GLY A 122 0.76 -0.04 -25.00
N GLY A 123 1.88 0.61 -25.26
CA GLY A 123 2.65 1.41 -24.29
C GLY A 123 3.88 0.71 -23.71
N ASN A 124 4.60 1.44 -22.84
CA ASN A 124 5.84 0.96 -22.26
C ASN A 124 5.57 -0.16 -21.26
N LYS A 125 6.33 -1.25 -21.38
CA LYS A 125 6.23 -2.41 -20.51
C LYS A 125 7.48 -2.60 -19.69
N PHE A 126 7.31 -3.03 -18.46
CA PHE A 126 8.43 -3.42 -17.63
C PHE A 126 8.08 -4.44 -16.56
N ILE A 127 9.10 -5.03 -15.96
CA ILE A 127 8.96 -6.07 -14.94
C ILE A 127 9.51 -5.60 -13.61
N ILE A 128 8.79 -5.89 -12.53
CA ILE A 128 9.25 -5.70 -11.14
C ILE A 128 9.14 -7.04 -10.39
N PRO A 129 10.14 -7.45 -9.57
CA PRO A 129 9.99 -8.59 -8.68
C PRO A 129 8.86 -8.38 -7.68
N THR A 130 7.91 -9.32 -7.62
CA THR A 130 6.64 -9.19 -6.87
C THR A 130 6.86 -8.87 -5.41
N GLN A 131 7.71 -9.65 -4.73
CA GLN A 131 7.97 -9.47 -3.30
C GLN A 131 8.68 -8.15 -2.99
N LYS A 132 9.57 -7.69 -3.88
CA LYS A 132 10.19 -6.36 -3.73
C LYS A 132 9.17 -5.25 -3.84
N LEU A 133 8.20 -5.36 -4.74
CA LEU A 133 7.12 -4.37 -4.85
C LEU A 133 6.24 -4.39 -3.60
N ALA A 134 5.83 -5.57 -3.13
CA ALA A 134 5.03 -5.71 -1.91
C ALA A 134 5.70 -5.03 -0.71
N GLU A 135 6.99 -5.32 -0.49
CA GLU A 135 7.79 -4.68 0.56
C GLU A 135 7.88 -3.16 0.37
N ALA A 136 8.22 -2.70 -0.83
CA ALA A 136 8.38 -1.28 -1.12
C ALA A 136 7.08 -0.51 -0.88
N VAL A 137 5.93 -1.03 -1.33
CA VAL A 137 4.61 -0.44 -1.10
C VAL A 137 4.37 -0.33 0.40
N SER A 138 4.54 -1.42 1.17
CA SER A 138 4.30 -1.43 2.63
C SER A 138 5.15 -0.40 3.39
N ARG A 139 6.32 -0.06 2.84
CA ARG A 139 7.28 0.89 3.41
C ARG A 139 7.04 2.34 3.03
N VAL A 140 6.13 2.65 2.10
CA VAL A 140 5.88 4.03 1.65
C VAL A 140 4.43 4.47 1.73
N VAL A 141 3.45 3.57 1.59
CA VAL A 141 2.02 3.98 1.50
C VAL A 141 1.52 4.71 2.74
N PHE A 142 2.10 4.44 3.92
CA PHE A 142 1.67 5.04 5.18
C PHE A 142 1.97 6.56 5.26
N THR A 143 2.89 7.06 4.43
CA THR A 143 3.22 8.50 4.40
C THR A 143 2.32 9.29 3.45
N VAL A 144 1.48 8.64 2.65
CA VAL A 144 0.61 9.31 1.68
C VAL A 144 -0.68 9.75 2.35
N ASN A 145 -1.07 11.00 2.15
CA ASN A 145 -2.37 11.52 2.55
C ASN A 145 -3.19 11.84 1.29
N PRO A 146 -4.33 11.17 1.05
CA PRO A 146 -5.18 11.45 -0.10
C PRO A 146 -5.95 12.76 0.11
N ASP A 147 -5.27 13.88 -0.11
CA ASP A 147 -5.84 15.23 -0.10
C ASP A 147 -6.14 15.68 -1.53
N GLU A 148 -7.42 15.93 -1.84
CA GLU A 148 -7.85 16.42 -3.15
C GLU A 148 -7.27 17.81 -3.50
N GLY A 149 -6.87 18.59 -2.50
CA GLY A 149 -6.23 19.89 -2.71
C GLY A 149 -4.79 19.80 -3.23
N ARG A 150 -4.14 18.63 -3.08
CA ARG A 150 -2.75 18.39 -3.49
C ARG A 150 -2.61 17.06 -4.25
N PRO A 151 -3.20 16.96 -5.45
CA PRO A 151 -3.18 15.72 -6.24
C PRO A 151 -1.75 15.23 -6.54
N GLU A 152 -0.77 16.12 -6.60
CA GLU A 152 0.63 15.76 -6.84
C GLU A 152 1.27 14.89 -5.76
N ILE A 153 0.68 14.79 -4.57
CA ILE A 153 1.14 13.95 -3.45
C ILE A 153 0.03 13.06 -2.85
N SER A 154 -1.11 12.94 -3.52
CA SER A 154 -2.24 12.10 -3.06
C SER A 154 -2.04 10.60 -3.34
N GLY A 155 -0.95 10.26 -4.03
CA GLY A 155 -0.58 8.90 -4.42
C GLY A 155 0.88 8.56 -4.14
N VAL A 156 1.27 7.35 -4.51
CA VAL A 156 2.65 6.87 -4.45
C VAL A 156 3.33 7.14 -5.78
N PHE A 157 4.47 7.83 -5.74
CA PHE A 157 5.34 8.01 -6.88
C PHE A 157 6.08 6.71 -7.23
N LEU A 158 6.12 6.36 -8.51
CA LEU A 158 6.99 5.33 -9.07
C LEU A 158 7.79 5.96 -10.22
N GLY A 159 9.12 5.99 -10.12
CA GLY A 159 9.95 6.61 -11.14
C GLY A 159 11.41 6.18 -11.09
N ASN A 160 12.18 6.64 -12.08
CA ASN A 160 13.62 6.45 -12.13
C ASN A 160 14.33 7.67 -11.54
N VAL A 161 15.01 7.52 -10.41
CA VAL A 161 15.79 8.57 -9.74
C VAL A 161 17.25 8.13 -9.67
N SER A 162 18.17 8.93 -10.23
CA SER A 162 19.62 8.65 -10.20
C SER A 162 19.99 7.21 -10.63
N LYS A 163 19.39 6.71 -11.72
CA LYS A 163 19.55 5.34 -12.23
C LYS A 163 18.98 4.22 -11.34
N LYS A 164 18.14 4.54 -10.35
CA LYS A 164 17.40 3.57 -9.54
C LYS A 164 15.90 3.70 -9.76
N THR A 165 15.18 2.59 -9.76
CA THR A 165 13.71 2.61 -9.68
C THR A 165 13.30 2.74 -8.22
N VAL A 166 12.50 3.75 -7.91
CA VAL A 166 12.08 4.07 -6.54
C VAL A 166 10.57 4.17 -6.42
N LEU A 167 10.05 3.81 -5.25
CA LEU A 167 8.73 4.20 -4.77
C LEU A 167 8.89 5.31 -3.74
N VAL A 168 8.06 6.36 -3.82
CA VAL A 168 8.08 7.47 -2.86
C VAL A 168 6.66 7.82 -2.43
N GLY A 169 6.46 8.04 -1.13
CA GLY A 169 5.24 8.60 -0.58
C GLY A 169 5.56 9.82 0.29
N THR A 170 4.64 10.78 0.38
CA THR A 170 4.77 11.96 1.24
C THR A 170 3.41 12.59 1.57
N ASP A 171 3.35 13.29 2.70
CA ASP A 171 2.22 14.13 3.11
C ASP A 171 2.66 15.59 3.37
N SER A 172 3.85 15.97 2.88
CA SER A 172 4.56 17.24 3.12
C SER A 172 5.26 17.36 4.48
N TYR A 173 4.91 16.54 5.47
CA TYR A 173 5.57 16.55 6.79
C TYR A 173 6.53 15.39 6.98
N ARG A 174 6.32 14.32 6.23
CA ARG A 174 7.19 13.15 6.19
C ARG A 174 7.24 12.56 4.80
N LEU A 175 8.33 11.88 4.50
CA LEU A 175 8.56 11.23 3.21
C LEU A 175 9.22 9.87 3.41
N ALA A 176 8.75 8.86 2.70
CA ALA A 176 9.40 7.56 2.63
C ALA A 176 9.80 7.27 1.18
N GLU A 177 11.04 6.84 0.97
CA GLU A 177 11.57 6.36 -0.31
C GLU A 177 12.04 4.92 -0.13
N ASN A 178 11.62 4.02 -1.02
CA ASN A 178 12.13 2.67 -1.12
C ASN A 178 12.65 2.38 -2.54
N THR A 179 13.91 1.97 -2.66
CA THR A 179 14.54 1.53 -3.91
C THR A 179 14.16 0.09 -4.24
N LEU A 180 13.69 -0.15 -5.46
CA LEU A 180 13.42 -1.49 -5.99
C LEU A 180 14.67 -2.15 -6.61
N GLY A 181 15.57 -1.33 -7.15
CA GLY A 181 16.84 -1.74 -7.74
C GLY A 181 17.32 -0.76 -8.81
N GLU A 182 18.35 -1.15 -9.56
CA GLU A 182 18.83 -0.40 -10.71
C GLU A 182 17.75 -0.27 -11.79
N SER A 183 17.68 0.91 -12.40
CA SER A 183 16.77 1.26 -13.49
C SER A 183 17.13 0.46 -14.73
N LYS A 184 16.53 -0.72 -14.87
CA LYS A 184 16.54 -1.50 -16.13
C LYS A 184 15.39 -1.12 -17.05
N ASN A 185 14.37 -0.47 -16.48
CA ASN A 185 13.11 -0.16 -17.10
C ASN A 185 13.05 1.35 -17.39
N ILE A 186 12.56 1.70 -18.59
CA ILE A 186 12.30 3.09 -18.95
C ILE A 186 10.90 3.44 -18.44
N ILE A 187 10.84 4.14 -17.31
CA ILE A 187 9.63 4.82 -16.86
C ILE A 187 9.64 6.21 -17.50
N GLN A 188 8.45 6.79 -17.74
CA GLN A 188 8.35 8.16 -18.24
C GLN A 188 9.19 9.14 -17.38
N PRO A 189 9.80 10.19 -17.98
CA PRO A 189 10.76 11.06 -17.29
C PRO A 189 10.24 11.67 -15.98
N GLU A 190 8.97 12.04 -15.96
CA GLU A 190 8.25 12.64 -14.83
C GLU A 190 7.79 11.62 -13.77
N GLY A 191 7.98 10.32 -14.03
CA GLY A 191 7.47 9.23 -13.20
C GLY A 191 5.94 9.13 -13.19
N LEU A 192 5.42 8.22 -12.37
CA LEU A 192 4.00 7.88 -12.27
C LEU A 192 3.50 8.19 -10.88
N ILE A 193 2.30 8.76 -10.75
CA ILE A 193 1.61 8.91 -9.47
C ILE A 193 0.47 7.89 -9.41
N ILE A 194 0.67 6.84 -8.61
CA ILE A 194 -0.26 5.74 -8.43
C ILE A 194 -1.23 6.13 -7.30
N PRO A 195 -2.56 6.13 -7.51
CA PRO A 195 -3.51 6.39 -6.43
C PRO A 195 -3.24 5.52 -5.21
N LEU A 196 -3.39 6.07 -4.00
CA LEU A 196 -3.10 5.37 -2.75
C LEU A 196 -3.79 4.00 -2.67
N ARG A 197 -5.07 3.94 -3.05
CA ARG A 197 -5.85 2.71 -3.02
C ARG A 197 -5.32 1.67 -3.99
N THR A 198 -4.91 2.09 -5.19
CA THR A 198 -4.28 1.20 -6.17
C THR A 198 -2.96 0.67 -5.66
N ALA A 199 -2.10 1.53 -5.08
CA ALA A 199 -0.84 1.09 -4.49
C ALA A 199 -1.08 0.05 -3.38
N GLN A 200 -2.06 0.27 -2.51
CA GLN A 200 -2.45 -0.69 -1.48
C GLN A 200 -2.92 -2.04 -2.04
N GLU A 201 -3.76 -2.04 -3.08
CA GLU A 201 -4.22 -3.29 -3.71
C GLU A 201 -3.09 -4.04 -4.42
N VAL A 202 -2.20 -3.32 -5.13
CA VAL A 202 -1.01 -3.91 -5.74
C VAL A 202 -0.12 -4.53 -4.66
N GLY A 203 0.15 -3.81 -3.57
CA GLY A 203 0.95 -4.33 -2.45
C GLY A 203 0.34 -5.58 -1.81
N ARG A 204 -0.97 -5.54 -1.50
CA ARG A 204 -1.70 -6.65 -0.88
C ARG A 204 -1.67 -7.90 -1.75
N ILE A 205 -2.01 -7.77 -3.03
CA ILE A 205 -2.05 -8.91 -3.97
C ILE A 205 -0.64 -9.47 -4.19
N SER A 206 0.36 -8.59 -4.28
CA SER A 206 1.77 -8.99 -4.41
C SER A 206 2.26 -9.77 -3.19
N GLN A 207 1.88 -9.34 -1.97
CA GLN A 207 2.29 -9.98 -0.73
C GLN A 207 1.78 -11.42 -0.63
N SER A 208 0.56 -11.70 -1.10
CA SER A 208 -0.04 -13.04 -1.09
C SER A 208 0.27 -13.88 -2.32
N SER A 209 1.10 -13.39 -3.26
CA SER A 209 1.35 -14.06 -4.53
C SER A 209 2.68 -14.81 -4.55
N ASP A 210 2.65 -16.05 -5.06
CA ASP A 210 3.84 -16.84 -5.37
C ASP A 210 4.43 -16.51 -6.76
N ILE A 211 3.80 -15.61 -7.51
CA ILE A 211 4.32 -15.18 -8.81
C ILE A 211 5.57 -14.33 -8.59
N GLU A 212 6.69 -14.70 -9.19
CA GLU A 212 7.97 -14.01 -8.94
C GLU A 212 8.05 -12.59 -9.52
N GLN A 213 7.32 -12.35 -10.61
CA GLN A 213 7.45 -11.14 -11.42
C GLN A 213 6.08 -10.55 -11.79
N ILE A 214 5.98 -9.24 -11.69
CA ILE A 214 4.82 -8.45 -12.11
C ILE A 214 5.17 -7.77 -13.42
N GLU A 215 4.37 -7.99 -14.46
CA GLU A 215 4.42 -7.16 -15.67
C GLU A 215 3.58 -5.90 -15.44
N VAL A 216 4.18 -4.75 -15.72
CA VAL A 216 3.53 -3.44 -15.65
C VAL A 216 3.43 -2.89 -17.06
N VAL A 217 2.22 -2.50 -17.47
CA VAL A 217 1.96 -1.87 -18.76
C VAL A 217 1.44 -0.46 -18.54
N LEU A 218 2.13 0.52 -19.11
CA LEU A 218 1.78 1.93 -19.02
C LEU A 218 0.95 2.35 -20.23
N GLY A 219 -0.24 2.88 -19.99
CA GLY A 219 -0.96 3.71 -20.96
C GLY A 219 -0.83 5.20 -20.62
N ASP A 220 -1.44 6.07 -21.41
CA ASP A 220 -1.29 7.53 -21.26
C ASP A 220 -1.72 8.07 -19.88
N ASN A 221 -2.82 7.55 -19.33
CA ASN A 221 -3.39 7.97 -18.04
C ASN A 221 -3.79 6.78 -17.17
N GLN A 222 -3.28 5.59 -17.48
CA GLN A 222 -3.65 4.35 -16.83
C GLN A 222 -2.44 3.43 -16.69
N VAL A 223 -2.50 2.56 -15.70
CA VAL A 223 -1.51 1.50 -15.48
C VAL A 223 -2.21 0.17 -15.29
N LEU A 224 -1.66 -0.87 -15.93
CA LEU A 224 -2.03 -2.27 -15.73
C LEU A 224 -0.89 -2.98 -15.00
N TRP A 225 -1.24 -3.68 -13.92
CA TRP A 225 -0.37 -4.60 -13.21
C TRP A 225 -0.86 -6.02 -13.44
N GLN A 226 -0.02 -6.86 -14.03
CA GLN A 226 -0.28 -8.27 -14.32
C GLN A 226 0.50 -9.15 -13.34
N ILE A 227 -0.22 -9.87 -12.49
CA ILE A 227 0.32 -10.81 -11.49
C ILE A 227 -0.31 -12.18 -11.74
N GLY A 228 0.37 -13.03 -12.53
CA GLY A 228 -0.18 -14.32 -12.95
C GLY A 228 -1.48 -14.13 -13.74
N GLU A 229 -2.59 -14.68 -13.26
CA GLU A 229 -3.93 -14.54 -13.84
C GLU A 229 -4.70 -13.27 -13.38
N THR A 230 -4.08 -12.47 -12.50
CA THR A 230 -4.72 -11.29 -11.91
C THR A 230 -4.23 -10.01 -12.58
N GLN A 231 -5.18 -9.16 -12.95
CA GLN A 231 -4.98 -7.85 -13.54
C GLN A 231 -5.52 -6.77 -12.61
N ILE A 232 -4.71 -5.75 -12.33
CA ILE A 232 -5.13 -4.54 -11.63
C ILE A 232 -4.97 -3.38 -12.62
N ILE A 233 -6.08 -2.77 -13.01
CA ILE A 233 -6.09 -1.60 -13.91
C ILE A 233 -6.51 -0.39 -13.10
N SER A 234 -5.74 0.69 -13.18
CA SER A 234 -6.02 1.93 -12.45
C SER A 234 -5.77 3.14 -13.32
N ARG A 235 -6.53 4.21 -13.08
CA ARG A 235 -6.13 5.55 -13.51
C ARG A 235 -4.86 5.97 -12.78
N LEU A 236 -4.07 6.84 -13.42
CA LEU A 236 -2.97 7.55 -12.77
C LEU A 236 -3.48 8.89 -12.23
N VAL A 237 -2.87 9.38 -11.16
CA VAL A 237 -3.14 10.74 -10.68
C VAL A 237 -2.44 11.73 -11.62
N SER A 238 -3.18 12.73 -12.07
CA SER A 238 -2.63 13.78 -12.93
C SER A 238 -1.86 14.80 -12.09
N GLY A 239 -0.66 15.17 -12.55
CA GLY A 239 0.19 16.14 -11.87
C GLY A 239 1.67 15.77 -12.00
N GLN A 240 2.54 16.67 -11.56
CA GLN A 240 3.96 16.42 -11.48
C GLN A 240 4.34 16.23 -10.01
N TYR A 241 4.90 15.06 -9.68
CA TYR A 241 5.35 14.80 -8.31
C TYR A 241 6.45 15.81 -7.92
N PRO A 242 6.44 16.37 -6.71
CA PRO A 242 7.43 17.37 -6.30
C PRO A 242 8.87 16.84 -6.40
N ASP A 243 9.82 17.73 -6.70
CA ASP A 243 11.26 17.43 -6.63
C ASP A 243 11.69 17.28 -5.16
N TYR A 244 11.37 16.13 -4.59
CA TYR A 244 11.57 15.81 -3.18
C TYR A 244 13.04 15.67 -2.80
N LEU A 245 13.96 15.52 -3.77
CA LEU A 245 15.39 15.45 -3.47
C LEU A 245 15.89 16.76 -2.88
N GLN A 246 15.24 17.88 -3.19
CA GLN A 246 15.60 19.20 -2.67
C GLN A 246 15.37 19.34 -1.16
N ILE A 247 14.45 18.56 -0.58
CA ILE A 247 14.16 18.61 0.86
C ILE A 247 15.06 17.69 1.68
N ILE A 248 15.85 16.81 1.05
CA ILE A 248 16.76 15.91 1.76
C ILE A 248 18.05 16.68 2.07
N PRO A 249 18.43 16.85 3.35
CA PRO A 249 19.68 17.52 3.70
C PRO A 249 20.90 16.78 3.12
N LYS A 250 21.87 17.55 2.62
CA LYS A 250 23.15 17.01 2.11
C LYS A 250 24.20 16.86 3.21
N GLU A 251 24.06 17.62 4.28
CA GLU A 251 24.97 17.66 5.42
C GLU A 251 24.17 17.41 6.71
N PHE A 252 24.79 16.70 7.65
CA PHE A 252 24.19 16.35 8.92
C PHE A 252 25.18 16.68 10.04
N SER A 253 24.73 17.40 11.06
CA SER A 253 25.54 17.77 12.23
C SER A 253 25.62 16.65 13.25
N THR A 254 24.65 15.74 13.29
CA THR A 254 24.59 14.62 14.24
C THR A 254 24.14 13.35 13.55
N THR A 255 24.82 12.22 13.80
CA THR A 255 24.38 10.87 13.39
C THR A 255 24.34 9.95 14.60
N ALA A 256 23.20 9.32 14.86
CA ALA A 256 23.02 8.38 15.96
C ALA A 256 22.67 6.97 15.44
N LYS A 257 23.34 5.95 15.94
CA LYS A 257 23.04 4.53 15.69
C LYS A 257 22.47 3.92 16.96
N LEU A 258 21.30 3.30 16.86
CA LEU A 258 20.61 2.74 18.02
C LEU A 258 19.64 1.63 17.64
N ASN A 259 19.20 0.88 18.65
CA ASN A 259 18.19 -0.16 18.49
C ASN A 259 16.81 0.46 18.20
N ARG A 260 16.20 0.03 17.09
CA ARG A 260 14.90 0.51 16.59
C ARG A 260 13.77 0.24 17.57
N GLU A 261 13.72 -0.96 18.14
CA GLU A 261 12.65 -1.38 19.06
C GLU A 261 12.74 -0.62 20.39
N ALA A 262 13.96 -0.40 20.91
CA ALA A 262 14.19 0.41 22.11
C ALA A 262 13.71 1.85 21.91
N LEU A 263 14.04 2.47 20.76
CA LEU A 263 13.53 3.80 20.43
C LEU A 263 12.00 3.79 20.29
N GLN A 264 11.43 2.80 19.61
CA GLN A 264 9.98 2.70 19.44
C GLN A 264 9.26 2.57 20.78
N GLN A 265 9.80 1.79 21.73
CA GLN A 265 9.25 1.67 23.08
C GLN A 265 9.35 2.99 23.85
N ALA A 266 10.49 3.68 23.78
CA ALA A 266 10.68 4.98 24.42
C ALA A 266 9.72 6.05 23.86
N VAL A 267 9.53 6.10 22.54
CA VAL A 267 8.57 7.01 21.90
C VAL A 267 7.13 6.67 22.30
N ARG A 268 6.77 5.38 22.41
CA ARG A 268 5.44 4.98 22.93
C ARG A 268 5.23 5.41 24.37
N ALA A 269 6.23 5.24 25.24
CA ALA A 269 6.13 5.68 26.64
C ALA A 269 5.96 7.20 26.74
N ALA A 270 6.75 7.97 25.98
CA ALA A 270 6.61 9.42 25.90
C ALA A 270 5.25 9.84 25.30
N SER A 271 4.72 9.10 24.32
CA SER A 271 3.44 9.44 23.69
C SER A 271 2.25 9.52 24.65
N LEU A 272 2.34 8.90 25.82
CA LEU A 272 1.30 8.96 26.87
C LEU A 272 1.20 10.32 27.56
N PHE A 273 2.25 11.14 27.49
CA PHE A 273 2.38 12.43 28.16
C PHE A 273 2.51 13.59 27.17
N VAL A 274 2.11 13.40 25.91
CA VAL A 274 2.07 14.48 24.91
C VAL A 274 0.82 15.34 25.10
N ARG A 275 0.87 16.58 24.59
CA ARG A 275 -0.32 17.44 24.56
C ARG A 275 -1.24 16.99 23.43
N SER A 276 -2.53 16.88 23.74
CA SER A 276 -3.55 16.52 22.76
C SER A 276 -3.52 17.51 21.59
N GLY A 277 -3.47 17.01 20.36
CA GLY A 277 -3.40 17.80 19.14
C GLY A 277 -2.00 18.17 18.66
N ILE A 278 -0.99 18.23 19.54
CA ILE A 278 0.39 18.58 19.15
C ILE A 278 1.21 17.32 18.82
N ASN A 279 1.00 16.24 19.59
CA ASN A 279 1.72 14.98 19.42
C ASN A 279 3.26 15.13 19.52
N ASP A 280 3.75 16.08 20.33
CA ASP A 280 5.16 16.44 20.45
C ASP A 280 5.97 15.47 21.34
N VAL A 281 6.95 14.79 20.73
CA VAL A 281 8.00 14.06 21.46
C VAL A 281 9.37 14.63 21.11
N ARG A 282 10.17 14.85 22.14
CA ARG A 282 11.50 15.44 22.06
C ARG A 282 12.57 14.35 22.07
N LEU A 283 13.49 14.42 21.12
CA LEU A 283 14.70 13.59 21.05
C LEU A 283 15.91 14.51 21.27
N LYS A 284 16.62 14.31 22.38
CA LYS A 284 17.88 14.99 22.68
C LYS A 284 19.04 14.02 22.55
N PHE A 285 19.95 14.31 21.63
CA PHE A 285 21.12 13.49 21.31
C PHE A 285 22.29 13.94 22.20
N LYS A 286 22.66 13.09 23.17
CA LYS A 286 23.74 13.36 24.12
C LYS A 286 24.99 12.57 23.76
N VAL A 287 25.96 13.25 23.14
CA VAL A 287 27.20 12.62 22.65
C VAL A 287 28.04 12.08 23.80
N SER A 288 28.19 12.87 24.88
CA SER A 288 29.00 12.50 26.05
C SER A 288 28.47 11.26 26.77
N ASP A 289 27.14 11.16 26.89
CA ASP A 289 26.45 10.08 27.61
C ASP A 289 26.21 8.85 26.73
N LYS A 290 26.44 8.95 25.40
CA LYS A 290 26.10 7.92 24.40
C LYS A 290 24.62 7.50 24.48
N THR A 291 23.74 8.48 24.62
CA THR A 291 22.29 8.24 24.75
C THR A 291 21.47 9.22 23.91
N VAL A 292 20.32 8.76 23.44
CA VAL A 292 19.23 9.61 22.97
C VAL A 292 18.18 9.66 24.08
N LEU A 293 17.97 10.84 24.64
CA LEU A 293 16.93 11.10 25.62
C LEU A 293 15.62 11.37 24.89
N VAL A 294 14.62 10.52 25.12
CA VAL A 294 13.26 10.67 24.59
C VAL A 294 12.37 11.19 25.70
N SER A 295 11.71 12.34 25.49
CA SER A 295 10.89 12.95 26.53
C SER A 295 9.65 13.67 26.01
N SER A 296 8.71 13.86 26.94
CA SER A 296 7.44 14.57 26.73
C SER A 296 6.91 15.03 28.09
N THR A 297 6.31 16.23 28.13
CA THR A 297 5.78 16.82 29.36
C THR A 297 4.37 17.34 29.13
N ASN A 298 3.46 17.05 30.06
CA ASN A 298 2.10 17.54 30.09
C ASN A 298 1.77 18.05 31.50
N SER A 299 1.32 19.29 31.61
CA SER A 299 1.06 19.93 32.91
C SER A 299 -0.01 19.25 33.77
N GLN A 300 -0.88 18.43 33.16
CA GLN A 300 -1.96 17.72 33.86
C GLN A 300 -1.63 16.24 34.11
N LEU A 301 -0.93 15.60 33.17
CA LEU A 301 -0.66 14.15 33.22
C LEU A 301 0.72 13.79 33.79
N GLY A 302 1.64 14.76 33.88
CA GLY A 302 3.02 14.55 34.30
C GLY A 302 3.98 14.49 33.11
N GLU A 303 5.09 13.77 33.28
CA GLU A 303 6.14 13.68 32.27
C GLU A 303 6.71 12.27 32.15
N ASN A 304 7.30 12.00 30.99
CA ASN A 304 8.14 10.83 30.76
C ASN A 304 9.48 11.27 30.20
N THR A 305 10.54 10.61 30.69
CA THR A 305 11.89 10.75 30.17
C THR A 305 12.53 9.36 30.15
N THR A 306 12.99 8.94 28.97
CA THR A 306 13.59 7.62 28.75
C THR A 306 14.92 7.79 28.03
N GLU A 307 15.98 7.17 28.53
CA GLU A 307 17.28 7.11 27.86
C GLU A 307 17.41 5.86 26.99
N VAL A 308 17.80 6.04 25.73
CA VAL A 308 18.09 4.94 24.80
C VAL A 308 19.57 4.98 24.45
N GLY A 309 20.29 3.88 24.69
CA GLY A 309 21.70 3.78 24.32
C GLY A 309 21.92 3.93 22.81
N ALA A 310 22.90 4.75 22.43
CA ALA A 310 23.20 5.05 21.04
C ALA A 310 24.69 5.35 20.83
N GLU A 311 25.24 4.95 19.69
CA GLU A 311 26.53 5.48 19.21
C GLU A 311 26.25 6.78 18.47
N ILE A 312 26.80 7.91 18.94
CA ILE A 312 26.51 9.23 18.39
C ILE A 312 27.80 9.90 17.93
N ASP A 313 27.82 10.32 16.67
CA ASP A 313 28.87 11.11 16.05
C ASP A 313 28.35 12.52 15.75
N GLY A 314 29.14 13.55 16.03
CA GLY A 314 28.81 14.95 15.72
C GLY A 314 28.43 15.80 16.94
N GLU A 315 27.49 16.72 16.77
CA GLU A 315 27.11 17.71 17.79
C GLU A 315 25.96 17.23 18.67
N GLU A 316 25.91 17.73 19.92
CA GLU A 316 24.70 17.58 20.74
C GLU A 316 23.58 18.44 20.17
N THR A 317 22.39 17.85 20.01
CA THR A 317 21.25 18.55 19.43
C THR A 317 19.94 18.04 20.02
N GLU A 318 18.89 18.83 19.87
CA GLU A 318 17.55 18.51 20.33
C GLU A 318 16.56 18.78 19.18
N VAL A 319 15.69 17.80 18.91
CA VAL A 319 14.67 17.90 17.86
C VAL A 319 13.32 17.45 18.42
N ILE A 320 12.26 18.17 18.07
CA ILE A 320 10.89 17.82 18.43
C ILE A 320 10.19 17.24 17.20
N PHE A 321 9.61 16.05 17.32
CA PHE A 321 8.88 15.38 16.26
C PHE A 321 7.44 15.09 16.67
N ASN A 322 6.60 14.88 15.66
CA ASN A 322 5.32 14.23 15.87
C ASN A 322 5.55 12.73 16.16
N TYR A 323 5.13 12.26 17.34
CA TYR A 323 5.36 10.87 17.75
C TYR A 323 4.69 9.85 16.82
N ARG A 324 3.55 10.20 16.20
CA ARG A 324 2.86 9.29 15.27
C ARG A 324 3.73 9.03 14.04
N TYR A 325 4.36 10.08 13.51
CA TYR A 325 5.27 9.96 12.37
C TYR A 325 6.50 9.13 12.74
N LEU A 326 7.08 9.35 13.92
CA LEU A 326 8.15 8.49 14.43
C LEU A 326 7.70 7.03 14.51
N LEU A 327 6.58 6.73 15.16
CA LEU A 327 6.12 5.35 15.34
C LEU A 327 5.78 4.65 14.03
N ASP A 328 5.15 5.35 13.08
CA ASP A 328 4.82 4.80 11.78
C ASP A 328 6.09 4.43 11.00
N GLY A 329 7.06 5.34 10.91
CA GLY A 329 8.34 5.04 10.24
C GLY A 329 9.15 3.96 10.95
N LEU A 330 9.26 4.04 12.27
CA LEU A 330 9.97 3.02 13.07
C LEU A 330 9.33 1.64 12.94
N SER A 331 8.03 1.54 12.61
CA SER A 331 7.37 0.24 12.42
C SER A 331 7.78 -0.47 11.13
N VAL A 332 8.21 0.27 10.10
CA VAL A 332 8.50 -0.29 8.76
C VAL A 332 9.98 -0.24 8.35
N ILE A 333 10.82 0.56 9.03
CA ILE A 333 12.26 0.57 8.76
C ILE A 333 12.84 -0.85 8.97
N PRO A 334 13.52 -1.43 7.98
CA PRO A 334 14.07 -2.77 8.10
C PRO A 334 15.26 -2.81 9.09
N GLY A 335 15.49 -3.98 9.67
CA GLY A 335 16.61 -4.22 10.58
C GLY A 335 16.33 -3.88 12.05
N ARG A 336 17.26 -4.31 12.91
CA ARG A 336 17.20 -4.09 14.36
C ARG A 336 17.82 -2.77 14.78
N GLU A 337 18.84 -2.32 14.06
CA GLU A 337 19.52 -1.06 14.29
C GLU A 337 19.22 -0.08 13.15
N ILE A 338 19.09 1.19 13.51
CA ILE A 338 18.83 2.28 12.57
C ILE A 338 19.87 3.39 12.76
N LYS A 339 20.04 4.20 11.72
CA LYS A 339 20.76 5.46 11.74
C LYS A 339 19.77 6.61 11.69
N ILE A 340 19.89 7.55 12.61
CA ILE A 340 19.19 8.84 12.59
C ILE A 340 20.22 9.91 12.28
N LYS A 341 19.99 10.68 11.23
CA LYS A 341 20.84 11.80 10.82
C LYS A 341 20.07 13.10 10.96
N VAL A 342 20.61 14.04 11.71
CA VAL A 342 20.00 15.34 12.02
C VAL A 342 20.88 16.43 11.43
N ALA A 343 20.29 17.30 10.62
CA ALA A 343 20.97 18.47 10.06
C ALA A 343 20.91 19.70 10.97
N GLY A 344 19.90 19.77 11.83
CA GLY A 344 19.67 20.84 12.78
C GLY A 344 18.28 20.74 13.43
N PRO A 345 17.99 21.54 14.46
CA PRO A 345 16.75 21.44 15.25
C PRO A 345 15.48 21.74 14.45
N ASN A 346 15.58 22.57 13.41
CA ASN A 346 14.46 22.98 12.54
C ASN A 346 14.54 22.37 11.14
N SER A 347 15.51 21.49 10.90
CA SER A 347 15.74 20.85 9.61
C SER A 347 15.22 19.42 9.59
N PRO A 348 14.82 18.90 8.42
CA PRO A 348 14.39 17.52 8.28
C PRO A 348 15.44 16.54 8.84
N SER A 349 14.97 15.47 9.50
CA SER A 349 15.84 14.39 9.98
C SER A 349 15.61 13.13 9.16
N LEU A 350 16.70 12.44 8.82
CA LEU A 350 16.72 11.24 8.00
C LEU A 350 16.90 9.99 8.87
N PHE A 351 16.00 9.03 8.71
CA PHE A 351 16.01 7.72 9.33
C PHE A 351 16.27 6.68 8.24
N GLU A 352 17.29 5.84 8.44
CA GLU A 352 17.67 4.79 7.51
C GLU A 352 18.05 3.52 8.30
N PRO A 353 17.93 2.32 7.71
CA PRO A 353 18.48 1.12 8.34
C PRO A 353 19.99 1.26 8.54
N LYS A 354 20.53 0.60 9.58
CA LYS A 354 21.99 0.58 9.78
C LYS A 354 22.70 0.01 8.55
N ASP A 355 22.15 -1.10 8.04
CA ASP A 355 22.66 -1.84 6.90
C ASP A 355 21.75 -1.63 5.67
N GLY A 356 22.36 -1.36 4.52
CA GLY A 356 21.64 -1.10 3.27
C GLY A 356 21.28 0.38 3.05
N THR A 357 20.97 0.72 1.80
CA THR A 357 20.63 2.10 1.38
C THR A 357 19.31 2.17 0.62
N ASP A 358 18.57 1.06 0.60
CA ASP A 358 17.37 0.93 -0.23
C ASP A 358 16.12 1.50 0.44
N TYR A 359 16.23 2.01 1.67
CA TYR A 359 15.13 2.67 2.37
C TYR A 359 15.58 3.94 3.05
N ARG A 360 14.77 4.99 2.94
CA ARG A 360 14.98 6.30 3.58
C ARG A 360 13.65 6.83 4.07
N TYR A 361 13.64 7.36 5.28
CA TYR A 361 12.48 7.99 5.87
C TYR A 361 12.84 9.36 6.44
N LEU A 362 12.17 10.41 5.97
CA LEU A 362 12.43 11.80 6.34
C LEU A 362 11.26 12.31 7.19
N ILE A 363 11.55 13.01 8.28
CA ILE A 363 10.53 13.66 9.13
C ILE A 363 10.89 15.12 9.32
N MET A 364 9.91 16.01 9.09
CA MET A 364 10.00 17.42 9.44
C MET A 364 9.83 17.60 10.95
N PRO A 365 10.69 18.38 11.61
CA PRO A 365 10.49 18.71 13.01
C PRO A 365 9.29 19.63 13.22
N ILE A 366 8.67 19.54 14.39
CA ILE A 366 7.70 20.52 14.85
C ILE A 366 8.47 21.80 15.17
N ARG A 367 8.17 22.88 14.45
CA ARG A 367 8.79 24.19 14.67
C ARG A 367 8.42 24.71 16.06
N GLN A 368 9.41 25.20 16.79
CA GLN A 368 9.23 25.88 18.07
C GLN A 368 8.74 27.32 17.89
#